data_AF-A0AAP7KE71-F1
#
_entry.id   AF-A0AAP7KE71-F1
#
_cell.length_a   1.000
_cell.length_b   1.000
_cell.length_c   1.000
_cell.angle_alpha   90.00
_cell.angle_beta   90.00
_cell.angle_gamma   90.00
#
_symmetry.space_group_name_H-M   'P 1'
#
loop_
_entity.id
_entity.type
_entity.pdbx_description
1 polymer ?
#
loop_
_entity_poly.entity_id
_entity_poly.type
_entity_poly.pdbx_seq_one_letter_code
_entity_poly.pdbx_strand_id
1 'polypeptide(L)'
;MPIISVKKAFPFAVDGNQVVEIQVGEQEVSDRCALVAVEHLGVAEYLDGSGPAENDPLKMNVPELKEWLTAKGIEFDKGAKKEDLQKLVPTND
;
A
#
# COMPACT_ATOMS: atom_id res chain seq x y z
N MET A 1 -3.12 -15.85 2.48
CA MET A 1 -2.04 -15.53 1.53
C MET A 1 -2.46 -14.23 0.86
N PRO A 2 -1.68 -13.15 0.95
CA PRO A 2 -2.06 -11.86 0.37
C PRO A 2 -2.13 -11.92 -1.15
N ILE A 3 -3.10 -11.21 -1.71
CA ILE A 3 -3.21 -10.98 -3.15
C ILE A 3 -2.55 -9.63 -3.45
N ILE A 4 -1.59 -9.63 -4.38
CA ILE A 4 -0.93 -8.41 -4.85
C ILE A 4 -1.14 -8.20 -6.35
N SER A 5 -1.23 -6.94 -6.77
CA SER A 5 -1.19 -6.53 -8.18
C SER A 5 0.24 -6.16 -8.55
N VAL A 6 0.90 -6.99 -9.35
CA VAL A 6 2.29 -6.77 -9.76
C VAL A 6 2.32 -5.89 -11.01
N LYS A 7 2.86 -4.68 -10.89
CA LYS A 7 3.02 -3.71 -11.99
C LYS A 7 4.24 -4.01 -12.85
N LYS A 8 5.27 -4.64 -12.27
CA LYS A 8 6.51 -4.98 -12.96
C LYS A 8 7.03 -6.33 -12.49
N ALA A 9 7.33 -7.22 -13.43
CA ALA A 9 7.86 -8.54 -13.13
C ALA A 9 9.18 -8.45 -12.35
N PHE A 10 9.38 -9.34 -11.38
CA PHE A 10 10.56 -9.35 -10.53
C PHE A 10 10.94 -10.77 -10.08
N PRO A 11 12.24 -11.05 -9.89
CA PRO A 11 12.69 -12.32 -9.35
C PRO A 11 12.45 -12.37 -7.83
N PHE A 12 11.86 -13.47 -7.35
CA PHE A 12 11.62 -13.72 -5.93
C PHE A 12 12.16 -15.10 -5.52
N ALA A 13 12.91 -15.14 -4.41
CA ALA A 13 13.40 -16.39 -3.84
C ALA A 13 12.39 -16.93 -2.81
N VAL A 14 11.65 -17.96 -3.18
CA VAL A 14 10.64 -18.59 -2.30
C VAL A 14 11.31 -19.29 -1.11
N ASP A 15 12.34 -20.10 -1.36
CA ASP A 15 12.98 -20.98 -0.37
C ASP A 15 14.52 -20.85 -0.32
N GLY A 16 15.07 -19.75 -0.86
CA GLY A 16 16.53 -19.50 -0.88
C GLY A 16 17.31 -20.40 -1.85
N ASN A 17 16.73 -21.49 -2.32
CA ASN A 17 17.34 -22.40 -3.30
C ASN A 17 16.62 -22.38 -4.68
N GLN A 18 15.52 -21.63 -4.79
CA GLN A 18 14.74 -21.48 -6.02
C GLN A 18 14.33 -20.01 -6.18
N VAL A 19 14.69 -19.42 -7.32
CA VAL A 19 14.26 -18.09 -7.74
C VAL A 19 13.19 -18.26 -8.80
N VAL A 20 12.00 -17.72 -8.54
CA VAL A 20 10.89 -17.68 -9.49
C VAL A 20 10.70 -16.25 -9.98
N GLU A 21 10.31 -16.09 -11.24
CA GLU A 21 9.98 -14.77 -11.78
C GLU A 21 8.49 -14.52 -11.59
N ILE A 22 8.17 -13.61 -10.67
CA ILE A 22 6.81 -13.17 -10.43
C ILE A 22 6.40 -12.29 -11.62
N GLN A 23 5.36 -12.71 -12.34
CA GLN A 23 4.90 -12.04 -13.56
C GLN A 23 4.13 -10.75 -13.23
N VAL A 24 3.76 -9.97 -14.24
CA VAL A 24 2.83 -8.84 -14.04
C VAL A 24 1.39 -9.32 -13.92
N GLY A 25 0.58 -8.62 -13.12
CA GLY A 25 -0.82 -8.95 -12.88
C GLY A 25 -1.10 -9.40 -11.45
N GLU A 26 -2.34 -9.84 -11.23
CA GLU A 26 -2.85 -10.25 -9.92
C GLU A 26 -2.32 -11.62 -9.55
N GLN A 27 -1.61 -11.71 -8.43
CA GLN A 27 -1.03 -12.95 -7.94
C GLN A 27 -1.26 -13.09 -6.44
N GLU A 28 -1.70 -14.29 -6.05
CA GLU A 28 -1.70 -14.71 -4.66
C GLU A 28 -0.29 -15.17 -4.30
N VAL A 29 0.33 -14.49 -3.35
CA VAL A 29 1.71 -14.75 -2.95
C VAL A 29 1.81 -14.92 -1.43
N SER A 30 2.98 -15.34 -0.94
CA SER A 30 3.25 -15.39 0.50
C SER A 30 3.45 -13.99 1.08
N ASP A 31 3.27 -13.83 2.39
CA ASP A 31 3.45 -12.56 3.10
C ASP A 31 4.85 -11.95 2.86
N ARG A 32 5.89 -12.79 2.83
CA ARG A 32 7.25 -12.37 2.47
C ARG A 32 7.34 -11.82 1.05
N CYS A 33 6.68 -12.46 0.10
CA CYS A 33 6.71 -12.01 -1.29
C CYS A 33 5.98 -10.69 -1.45
N ALA A 34 4.79 -10.56 -0.84
CA ALA A 34 4.03 -9.33 -0.87
C ALA A 34 4.81 -8.17 -0.24
N LEU A 35 5.44 -8.38 0.93
CA LEU A 35 6.24 -7.36 1.59
C LEU A 35 7.44 -6.93 0.74
N VAL A 36 8.15 -7.89 0.13
CA VAL A 36 9.27 -7.56 -0.78
C VAL A 36 8.77 -6.81 -2.03
N ALA A 37 7.66 -7.26 -2.62
CA ALA A 37 7.11 -6.67 -3.83
C ALA A 37 6.58 -5.24 -3.61
N VAL A 38 5.92 -5.00 -2.48
CA VAL A 38 5.25 -3.74 -2.15
C VAL A 38 6.21 -2.77 -1.45
N GLU A 39 6.90 -3.20 -0.38
CA GLU A 39 7.73 -2.29 0.42
C GLU A 39 9.17 -2.18 -0.09
N HIS A 40 9.82 -3.29 -0.43
CA HIS A 40 11.25 -3.26 -0.76
C HIS A 40 11.49 -2.86 -2.22
N LEU A 41 10.67 -3.41 -3.13
CA LEU A 41 10.79 -3.21 -4.56
C LEU A 41 9.85 -2.12 -5.09
N GLY A 42 8.69 -1.89 -4.43
CA GLY A 42 7.69 -0.94 -4.90
C GLY A 42 7.10 -1.30 -6.28
N VAL A 43 7.13 -2.58 -6.64
CA VAL A 43 6.67 -3.10 -7.94
C VAL A 43 5.28 -3.73 -7.88
N ALA A 44 4.66 -3.80 -6.70
CA ALA A 44 3.32 -4.34 -6.51
C ALA A 44 2.50 -3.55 -5.48
N GLU A 45 1.20 -3.83 -5.42
CA GLU A 45 0.24 -3.26 -4.46
C GLU A 45 -0.64 -4.36 -3.87
N TYR A 46 -1.05 -4.25 -2.60
CA TYR A 46 -2.01 -5.18 -2.00
C TYR A 46 -3.42 -4.96 -2.58
N LEU A 47 -4.07 -6.04 -3.05
CA LEU A 47 -5.42 -6.01 -3.61
C LEU A 47 -6.51 -6.43 -2.62
N ASP A 48 -6.17 -7.29 -1.68
CA ASP A 48 -7.12 -7.88 -0.73
C ASP A 48 -7.27 -7.06 0.58
N GLY A 49 -6.65 -5.89 0.67
CA GLY A 49 -6.60 -5.13 1.93
C GLY A 49 -5.75 -5.80 3.02
N SER A 50 -5.13 -6.95 2.72
CA SER A 50 -4.14 -7.67 3.53
C SER A 50 -2.78 -6.96 3.65
N GLY A 51 -2.67 -5.72 3.17
CA GLY A 51 -1.45 -4.93 3.33
C GLY A 51 -1.23 -4.53 4.79
N PRO A 52 0.02 -4.23 5.19
CA PRO A 52 0.24 -3.51 6.44
C PRO A 52 -0.61 -2.23 6.38
N ALA A 53 -1.27 -1.90 7.49
CA ALA A 53 -2.01 -0.65 7.58
C ALA A 53 -1.05 0.48 7.19
N GLU A 54 -1.31 1.10 6.03
CA GLU A 54 -0.50 2.18 5.48
C GLU A 54 -0.60 3.33 6.48
N ASN A 55 0.38 3.46 7.38
CA ASN A 55 0.39 4.50 8.41
C ASN A 55 0.73 5.88 7.83
N ASP A 56 1.08 5.94 6.54
CA ASP A 56 1.30 7.15 5.77
C ASP A 56 -0.04 7.75 5.33
N PRO A 57 -0.52 8.85 5.95
CA PRO A 57 -1.74 9.55 5.50
C PRO A 57 -1.65 10.06 4.06
N LEU A 58 -0.44 10.23 3.51
CA LEU A 58 -0.23 10.55 2.10
C LEU A 58 -0.46 9.35 1.17
N LYS A 59 -0.38 8.11 1.66
CA LYS A 59 -0.61 6.90 0.86
C LYS A 59 -1.99 6.29 1.08
N MET A 60 -2.60 6.54 2.25
CA MET A 60 -3.98 6.16 2.58
C MET A 60 -4.99 6.50 1.47
N ASN A 61 -6.06 5.69 1.37
CA ASN A 61 -7.18 5.99 0.50
C ASN A 61 -8.04 7.13 1.08
N VAL A 62 -8.89 7.76 0.25
CA VAL A 62 -9.81 8.82 0.70
C VAL A 62 -10.60 8.48 1.97
N PRO A 63 -11.24 7.29 2.10
CA PRO A 63 -11.92 6.91 3.35
C PRO A 63 -10.97 6.85 4.55
N GLU A 64 -9.83 6.17 4.43
CA GLU A 64 -8.85 6.02 5.52
C GLU A 64 -8.24 7.37 5.94
N LEU A 65 -7.95 8.24 4.97
CA LEU A 65 -7.42 9.57 5.22
C LEU A 65 -8.43 10.47 5.94
N LYS A 66 -9.74 10.35 5.62
CA LYS A 66 -10.81 11.05 6.33
C LYS A 66 -10.91 10.59 7.78
N GLU A 67 -10.80 9.28 8.01
CA GLU A 67 -10.79 8.73 9.37
C GLU A 67 -9.56 9.21 10.15
N TRP A 68 -8.39 9.23 9.52
CA TRP A 68 -7.15 9.71 10.13
C TRP A 68 -7.22 11.21 10.48
N LEU A 69 -7.66 12.05 9.55
CA LEU A 69 -7.84 13.50 9.79
C LEU A 69 -8.85 13.72 10.93
N THR A 70 -9.97 12.99 10.92
CA THR A 70 -10.96 13.05 12.01
C THR A 70 -10.36 12.63 13.35
N ALA A 71 -9.58 11.55 13.37
CA ALA A 71 -8.91 11.06 14.58
C ALA A 71 -7.85 12.05 15.11
N LYS A 72 -7.22 12.83 14.21
CA LYS A 72 -6.33 13.93 14.55
C LYS A 72 -7.07 15.22 14.94
N GLY A 73 -8.40 15.27 14.82
CA GLY A 73 -9.20 16.46 15.08
C GLY A 73 -9.09 17.53 13.98
N ILE A 74 -8.70 17.13 12.77
CA ILE A 74 -8.57 18.02 11.62
C ILE A 74 -9.90 18.02 10.87
N GLU A 75 -10.57 19.17 10.84
CA GLU A 75 -11.76 19.35 10.03
C GLU A 75 -11.39 19.43 8.54
N PHE A 76 -12.11 18.67 7.73
CA PHE A 76 -11.99 18.68 6.28
C PHE A 76 -13.36 18.82 5.63
N ASP A 77 -13.39 19.35 4.41
CA ASP A 77 -14.61 19.46 3.64
C ASP A 77 -15.08 18.07 3.16
N LYS A 78 -16.37 17.74 3.32
CA LYS A 78 -16.92 16.45 2.86
C LYS A 78 -16.75 16.24 1.34
N GLY A 79 -16.70 17.34 0.58
CA GLY A 79 -16.44 17.37 -0.86
C GLY A 79 -14.96 17.53 -1.24
N ALA A 80 -14.04 17.60 -0.26
CA ALA A 80 -12.61 17.69 -0.53
C ALA A 80 -12.12 16.46 -1.31
N LYS A 81 -11.26 16.71 -2.30
CA LYS A 81 -10.58 15.65 -3.07
C LYS A 81 -9.41 15.08 -2.27
N LYS A 82 -8.91 13.90 -2.69
CA LYS A 82 -7.75 13.23 -2.07
C LYS A 82 -6.58 14.21 -1.87
N GLU A 83 -6.30 15.02 -2.87
CA GLU A 83 -5.20 15.99 -2.85
C GLU A 83 -5.37 17.08 -1.77
N ASP A 84 -6.59 17.58 -1.56
CA ASP A 84 -6.85 18.58 -0.52
C ASP A 84 -6.78 17.97 0.88
N LEU A 85 -7.31 16.76 1.05
CA LEU A 85 -7.20 16.00 2.30
C LEU A 85 -5.73 15.72 2.66
N GLN A 86 -4.90 15.38 1.68
CA GLN A 86 -3.47 15.14 1.87
C GLN A 86 -2.71 16.40 2.29
N LYS A 87 -3.13 17.60 1.83
CA LYS A 87 -2.53 18.88 2.27
C LYS A 87 -2.88 19.25 3.71
N LEU A 88 -3.99 18.73 4.23
CA LEU A 88 -4.39 18.94 5.62
C LEU A 88 -3.62 18.05 6.60
N VAL A 89 -2.88 17.06 6.10
CA VAL A 89 -2.03 16.21 6.93
C VAL A 89 -0.91 17.06 7.53
N PRO A 90 -0.84 17.20 8.87
CA PRO A 90 0.28 17.87 9.51
C PRO A 90 1.53 17.02 9.34
N THR A 91 2.52 17.58 8.63
CA THR A 91 3.89 17.08 8.65
C THR A 91 4.47 17.46 10.01
N ASN A 92 4.35 16.57 10.99
CA ASN A 92 5.03 16.75 12.26
C ASN A 92 6.52 16.45 11.99
N ASP A 93 7.33 17.50 11.85
CA ASP A 93 8.79 17.44 11.77
C ASP A 93 9.39 16.99 13.12
#